data_AF-A0A973EEA7-F1
#
_entry.id   AF-A0A973EEA7-F1
#
_cell.length_a   1.000
_cell.length_b   1.000
_cell.length_c   1.000
_cell.angle_alpha   90.00
_cell.angle_beta   90.00
_cell.angle_gamma   90.00
#
_symmetry.space_group_name_H-M   'P 1'
#
loop_
_entity.id
_entity.type
_entity.pdbx_description
1 polymer ?
#
loop_
_entity_poly.entity_id
_entity_poly.type
_entity_poly.pdbx_seq_one_letter_code
_entity_poly.pdbx_strand_id
1 'polypeptide(L)'
;MKCQWGRAMLALMGLLIFMPAFAAETEQERKTQQAELDAACDAVRQEKLAVIRADYVQECIDKKQRPDRESCERFYADYGEGAGPNQAPLFYDLPECVKAAEYRRSYRHPDR
;
A
#
# COMPACT_ATOMS: atom_id res chain seq x y z
N MET A 1 9.64 4.04 -69.39
CA MET A 1 8.98 3.34 -68.26
C MET A 1 10.06 2.91 -67.28
N LYS A 2 10.30 3.68 -66.21
CA LYS A 2 11.33 3.39 -65.21
C LYS A 2 10.67 3.29 -63.83
N CYS A 3 10.99 2.20 -63.14
CA CYS A 3 10.41 1.72 -61.90
C CYS A 3 10.39 2.80 -60.79
N GLN A 4 9.27 3.51 -60.64
CA GLN A 4 9.01 4.41 -59.52
C GLN A 4 8.52 3.66 -58.27
N TRP A 5 8.22 2.37 -58.40
CA TRP A 5 7.56 1.55 -57.38
C TRP A 5 8.51 1.07 -56.25
N GLY A 6 9.83 1.19 -56.42
CA GLY A 6 10.81 0.77 -55.40
C GLY A 6 10.91 1.72 -54.19
N ARG A 7 10.65 3.02 -54.39
CA ARG A 7 10.74 4.03 -53.30
C ARG A 7 9.48 4.07 -52.44
N ALA A 8 8.32 3.77 -53.01
CA ALA A 8 7.05 3.69 -52.29
C ALA A 8 6.98 2.47 -51.38
N MET A 9 7.57 1.33 -51.80
CA MET A 9 7.55 0.08 -51.03
C MET A 9 8.47 0.15 -49.79
N LEU A 10 9.60 0.85 -49.87
CA LEU A 10 10.50 1.09 -48.73
C LEU A 10 9.92 2.08 -47.69
N ALA A 11 9.10 3.04 -48.11
CA ALA A 11 8.45 3.98 -47.19
C ALA A 11 7.28 3.34 -46.40
N LEU A 12 6.58 2.36 -46.99
CA LEU A 12 5.50 1.62 -46.33
C LEU A 12 6.00 0.57 -45.31
N MET A 13 7.23 0.07 -45.46
CA MET A 13 7.81 -0.93 -44.56
C MET A 13 8.50 -0.32 -43.32
N GLY A 14 8.81 0.98 -43.35
CA GLY A 14 9.43 1.70 -42.22
C GLY A 14 8.44 2.26 -41.18
N LEU A 15 7.14 2.33 -41.51
CA LEU A 15 6.12 2.98 -40.65
C LEU A 15 5.46 2.02 -39.63
N LEU A 16 5.74 0.71 -39.71
CA LEU A 16 5.13 -0.31 -38.83
C LEU A 16 5.90 -0.57 -37.51
N ILE A 17 7.06 0.05 -37.31
CA ILE A 17 7.93 -0.23 -36.15
C ILE A 17 7.68 0.74 -34.97
N PHE A 18 6.89 1.80 -35.16
CA PHE A 18 6.62 2.79 -34.11
C PHE A 18 5.27 2.54 -33.41
N MET A 19 5.03 1.30 -32.99
CA MET A 19 3.91 1.01 -32.09
C MET A 19 4.43 1.13 -30.66
N PRO A 20 4.01 2.13 -29.87
CA PRO A 20 4.41 2.19 -28.48
C PRO A 20 3.87 0.93 -27.82
N ALA A 21 4.76 0.09 -27.32
CA ALA A 21 4.39 -1.00 -26.46
C ALA A 21 3.81 -0.38 -25.19
N PHE A 22 2.49 -0.26 -25.12
CA PHE A 22 1.81 -0.11 -23.85
C PHE A 22 2.10 -1.39 -23.07
N ALA A 23 3.18 -1.37 -22.30
CA ALA A 23 3.50 -2.45 -21.37
C ALA A 23 2.39 -2.46 -20.33
N ALA A 24 1.51 -3.46 -20.43
CA ALA A 24 0.56 -3.73 -19.37
C ALA A 24 1.35 -4.14 -18.12
N GLU A 25 1.05 -3.49 -16.99
CA GLU A 25 1.62 -3.86 -15.68
C GLU A 25 1.32 -5.34 -15.40
N THR A 26 2.35 -6.11 -15.06
CA THR A 26 2.19 -7.52 -14.73
C THR A 26 1.53 -7.69 -13.36
N GLU A 27 0.84 -8.81 -13.13
CA GLU A 27 0.26 -9.11 -11.82
C GLU A 27 1.33 -9.08 -10.70
N GLN A 28 2.57 -9.46 -11.03
CA GLN A 28 3.69 -9.48 -10.08
C GLN A 28 4.16 -8.08 -9.71
N GLU A 29 4.32 -7.18 -10.67
CA GLU A 29 4.66 -5.77 -10.40
C GLU A 29 3.59 -5.13 -9.52
N ARG A 30 2.32 -5.38 -9.85
CA ARG A 30 1.18 -4.85 -9.11
C ARG A 30 1.12 -5.33 -7.66
N LYS A 31 1.41 -6.62 -7.42
CA LYS A 31 1.52 -7.19 -6.06
C LYS A 31 2.68 -6.58 -5.29
N THR A 32 3.81 -6.39 -5.95
CA THR A 32 4.99 -5.75 -5.35
C THR A 32 4.67 -4.32 -4.93
N GLN A 33 4.08 -3.53 -5.83
CA GLN A 33 3.70 -2.15 -5.54
C GLN A 33 2.65 -2.05 -4.43
N GLN A 34 1.66 -2.95 -4.41
CA GLN A 34 0.69 -3.02 -3.30
C GLN A 34 1.40 -3.29 -1.96
N ALA A 35 2.33 -4.25 -1.93
CA ALA A 35 3.07 -4.60 -0.71
C ALA A 35 3.93 -3.44 -0.20
N GLU A 36 4.57 -2.68 -1.10
CA GLU A 36 5.33 -1.48 -0.74
C GLU A 36 4.45 -0.39 -0.12
N LEU A 37 3.26 -0.16 -0.71
CA LEU A 37 2.30 0.81 -0.17
C LEU A 37 1.74 0.39 1.18
N ASP A 38 1.42 -0.90 1.35
CA ASP A 38 0.95 -1.44 2.62
C ASP A 38 2.06 -1.37 3.69
N ALA A 39 3.32 -1.66 3.35
CA ALA A 39 4.45 -1.51 4.26
C ALA A 39 4.68 -0.06 4.70
N ALA A 40 4.52 0.90 3.78
CA ALA A 40 4.60 2.32 4.11
C ALA A 40 3.49 2.77 5.07
N CYS A 41 2.25 2.30 4.84
CA CYS A 41 1.13 2.50 5.77
C CYS A 41 1.43 1.92 7.16
N ASP A 42 1.90 0.67 7.21
CA ASP A 42 2.19 -0.01 8.46
C ASP A 42 3.29 0.70 9.26
N ALA A 43 4.36 1.15 8.59
CA ALA A 43 5.45 1.87 9.26
C ALA A 43 4.96 3.12 9.99
N VAL A 44 4.22 4.00 9.30
CA VAL A 44 3.69 5.23 9.91
C VAL A 44 2.64 4.91 10.98
N ARG A 45 1.81 3.88 10.76
CA ARG A 45 0.86 3.41 11.78
C ARG A 45 1.56 2.97 13.05
N GLN A 46 2.62 2.17 12.94
CA GLN A 46 3.36 1.68 14.11
C GLN A 46 4.02 2.80 14.91
N GLU A 47 4.50 3.85 14.24
CA GLU A 47 5.02 5.04 14.93
C GLU A 47 3.92 5.74 15.76
N LYS A 48 2.72 5.93 15.20
CA LYS A 48 1.57 6.51 15.92
C LYS A 48 1.11 5.63 17.07
N LEU A 49 1.02 4.33 16.83
CA LEU A 49 0.64 3.35 17.85
C LEU A 49 1.63 3.31 18.99
N ALA A 50 2.94 3.36 18.73
CA ALA A 50 3.97 3.33 19.76
C ALA A 50 3.83 4.48 20.76
N VAL A 51 3.57 5.70 20.26
CA VAL A 51 3.34 6.88 21.12
C VAL A 51 2.14 6.66 22.04
N ILE A 52 1.01 6.24 21.47
CA ILE A 52 -0.24 6.07 22.23
C ILE A 52 -0.16 4.88 23.20
N ARG A 53 0.53 3.81 22.82
CA ARG A 53 0.81 2.69 23.71
C ARG A 53 1.62 3.14 24.92
N ALA A 54 2.64 3.98 24.72
CA ALA A 54 3.43 4.52 25.82
C ALA A 54 2.55 5.35 26.79
N ASP A 55 1.65 6.18 26.27
CA ASP A 55 0.71 6.96 27.08
C ASP A 55 -0.21 6.05 27.92
N TYR A 56 -0.78 5.00 27.30
CA TYR A 56 -1.63 4.05 28.01
C TYR A 56 -0.88 3.19 29.03
N VAL A 57 0.36 2.81 28.74
CA VAL A 57 1.24 2.12 29.70
C VAL A 57 1.50 3.03 30.90
N GLN A 58 1.77 4.31 30.68
CA GLN A 58 1.98 5.25 31.77
C GLN A 58 0.72 5.42 32.62
N GLU A 59 -0.44 5.59 31.98
CA GLU A 59 -1.73 5.65 32.68
C GLU A 59 -2.01 4.38 33.49
N CYS A 60 -1.66 3.20 32.96
CA CYS A 60 -1.79 1.92 33.64
C CYS A 60 -0.96 1.86 34.93
N ILE A 61 0.29 2.35 34.87
CA ILE A 61 1.19 2.43 36.02
C ILE A 61 0.64 3.41 37.06
N ASP A 62 0.26 4.62 36.63
CA ASP A 62 -0.20 5.69 37.52
C ASP A 62 -1.47 5.28 38.27
N LYS A 63 -2.38 4.60 37.59
CA LYS A 63 -3.64 4.09 38.16
C LYS A 63 -3.50 2.72 38.82
N LYS A 64 -2.31 2.12 38.84
CA LYS A 64 -2.04 0.78 39.40
C LYS A 64 -3.01 -0.29 38.85
N GLN A 65 -3.33 -0.23 37.56
CA GLN A 65 -4.28 -1.15 36.91
C GLN A 65 -3.74 -2.58 36.82
N ARG A 66 -2.43 -2.74 36.89
CA ARG A 66 -1.68 -4.00 36.82
C ARG A 66 -0.61 -4.04 37.93
N PRO A 67 -0.12 -5.24 38.32
CA PRO A 67 0.79 -5.39 39.45
C PRO A 67 2.14 -4.69 39.27
N ASP A 68 2.63 -4.60 38.03
CA ASP A 68 3.94 -4.06 37.69
C ASP A 68 3.94 -3.45 36.28
N ARG A 69 5.02 -2.72 35.96
CA ARG A 69 5.22 -2.08 34.66
C ARG A 69 5.22 -3.08 33.50
N GLU A 70 5.89 -4.22 33.65
CA GLU A 70 5.96 -5.25 32.60
C GLU A 70 4.57 -5.78 32.24
N SER A 71 3.70 -5.92 33.24
CA SER A 71 2.31 -6.34 33.05
C SER A 71 1.47 -5.27 32.35
N CYS A 72 1.73 -3.97 32.57
CA CYS A 72 1.13 -2.90 31.77
C CYS A 72 1.62 -2.93 30.32
N GLU A 73 2.93 -3.05 30.10
CA GLU A 73 3.54 -3.10 28.76
C GLU A 73 3.00 -4.27 27.94
N ARG A 74 2.94 -5.48 28.53
CA ARG A 74 2.35 -6.66 27.88
C ARG A 74 0.86 -6.48 27.59
N PHE A 75 0.12 -5.83 28.49
CA PHE A 75 -1.33 -5.64 28.32
C PHE A 75 -1.69 -4.68 27.18
N TYR A 76 -0.85 -3.67 26.92
CA TYR A 76 -1.06 -2.70 25.83
C TYR A 76 -0.20 -2.97 24.58
N ALA A 77 0.53 -4.10 24.53
CA ALA A 77 1.48 -4.40 23.45
C ALA A 77 0.82 -4.46 22.06
N ASP A 78 -0.39 -4.98 21.99
CA ASP A 78 -1.19 -5.15 20.76
C ASP A 78 -2.29 -4.09 20.63
N TYR A 79 -2.30 -3.07 21.51
CA TYR A 79 -3.31 -2.02 21.46
C TYR A 79 -3.31 -1.36 20.08
N GLY A 80 -4.49 -1.29 19.47
CA GLY A 80 -4.71 -0.68 18.17
C GLY A 80 -4.45 -1.57 16.95
N GLU A 81 -4.00 -2.82 17.11
CA GLU A 81 -3.85 -3.79 16.00
C GLU A 81 -5.17 -4.42 15.54
N GLY A 82 -6.28 -4.14 16.25
CA GLY A 82 -7.59 -4.75 16.01
C GLY A 82 -7.72 -6.08 16.73
N ALA A 83 -8.39 -6.10 17.88
CA ALA A 83 -8.45 -7.27 18.76
C ALA A 83 -9.65 -8.20 18.49
N GLY A 84 -10.36 -8.05 17.36
CA GLY A 84 -11.52 -8.89 17.07
C GLY A 84 -12.17 -8.65 15.70
N PRO A 85 -13.12 -9.50 15.30
CA PRO A 85 -13.71 -9.50 13.96
C PRO A 85 -14.44 -8.20 13.59
N ASN A 86 -14.79 -7.37 14.56
CA ASN A 86 -15.49 -6.09 14.36
C ASN A 86 -14.67 -4.87 14.80
N GLN A 87 -13.42 -5.06 15.23
CA GLN A 87 -12.56 -3.95 15.63
C GLN A 87 -11.57 -3.68 14.51
N ALA A 88 -11.87 -2.65 13.71
CA ALA A 88 -10.90 -2.15 12.74
C ALA A 88 -9.63 -1.70 13.50
N PRO A 89 -8.43 -2.03 12.99
CA PRO A 89 -7.21 -1.49 13.57
C PRO A 89 -7.21 0.05 13.42
N LEU A 90 -6.47 0.72 14.29
CA LEU A 90 -6.43 2.18 14.32
C LEU A 90 -5.56 2.76 13.20
N PHE A 91 -5.69 4.05 12.93
CA PHE A 91 -4.81 4.82 12.01
C PHE A 91 -4.80 4.38 10.54
N TYR A 92 -5.84 3.70 10.05
CA TYR A 92 -5.98 3.41 8.62
C TYR A 92 -6.42 4.62 7.77
N ASP A 93 -6.74 5.75 8.41
CA ASP A 93 -7.05 7.04 7.79
C ASP A 93 -5.81 7.89 7.48
N LEU A 94 -4.61 7.42 7.86
CA LEU A 94 -3.35 8.06 7.50
C LEU A 94 -3.16 8.15 5.97
N PRO A 95 -2.51 9.20 5.44
CA PRO A 95 -2.36 9.41 3.99
C PRO A 95 -1.75 8.21 3.25
N GLU A 96 -0.75 7.56 3.85
CA GLU A 96 -0.08 6.38 3.31
C GLU A 96 -1.04 5.19 3.22
N CYS A 97 -1.88 5.01 4.24
CA CYS A 97 -2.88 3.96 4.30
C CYS A 97 -4.04 4.19 3.33
N VAL A 98 -4.48 5.45 3.18
CA VAL A 98 -5.47 5.85 2.18
C VAL A 98 -4.93 5.55 0.78
N LYS A 99 -3.68 5.93 0.48
CA LYS A 99 -3.02 5.66 -0.79
C LYS A 99 -2.93 4.16 -1.10
N ALA A 100 -2.53 3.35 -0.12
CA ALA A 100 -2.48 1.89 -0.27
C ALA A 100 -3.88 1.30 -0.56
N ALA A 101 -4.91 1.80 0.12
CA ALA A 101 -6.28 1.37 -0.08
C ALA A 101 -6.87 1.82 -1.43
N GLU A 102 -6.53 3.02 -1.90
CA GLU A 102 -6.92 3.54 -3.21
C GLU A 102 -6.30 2.76 -4.35
N TYR A 103 -4.99 2.51 -4.29
CA TYR A 103 -4.28 1.70 -5.26
C TYR A 103 -4.94 0.30 -5.35
N ARG A 104 -5.20 -0.33 -4.20
CA ARG A 104 -5.92 -1.61 -4.14
C ARG A 104 -7.30 -1.58 -4.78
N ARG A 105 -8.06 -0.50 -4.60
CA ARG A 105 -9.41 -0.33 -5.18
C ARG A 105 -9.35 -0.15 -6.69
N SER A 106 -8.35 0.58 -7.20
CA SER A 106 -8.24 0.93 -8.62
C SER A 106 -8.23 -0.29 -9.56
N TYR A 107 -7.77 -1.44 -9.08
CA TYR A 107 -7.74 -2.68 -9.88
C TYR A 107 -8.76 -3.74 -9.46
N ARG A 108 -9.48 -3.55 -8.34
CA ARG A 108 -10.50 -4.49 -7.88
C ARG A 108 -11.86 -4.22 -8.56
N HIS A 109 -12.03 -3.05 -9.17
CA HIS A 109 -13.19 -2.69 -9.98
C HIS A 109 -12.75 -2.18 -11.37
N PRO A 110 -12.44 -3.07 -12.33
CA PRO A 110 -12.20 -2.65 -13.71
C PRO A 110 -13.47 -2.21 -14.47
N ASP A 111 -14.68 -2.51 -13.96
CA ASP A 111 -15.95 -2.35 -14.70
C ASP A 111 -16.94 -1.33 -14.07
N ARG A 112 -16.49 -0.18 -13.58
CA ARG A 112 -17.40 0.94 -13.26
C ARG A 112 -16.91 2.25 -13.89
#